data_AF-A0A3D5I9A4-F1
#
_entry.id   AF-A0A3D5I9A4-F1
#
_cell.length_a   1.000
_cell.length_b   1.000
_cell.length_c   1.000
_cell.angle_alpha   90.00
_cell.angle_beta   90.00
_cell.angle_gamma   90.00
#
_symmetry.space_group_name_H-M   'P 1'
#
loop_
_entity.id
_entity.type
_entity.pdbx_description
1 polymer ?
#
loop_
_entity_poly.entity_id
_entity_poly.type
_entity_poly.pdbx_seq_one_letter_code
_entity_poly.pdbx_strand_id
1 'polypeptide(L)'
;MAHENNKICRVFKALAEPKRYRIVTMLANGKMSASEILKHFNVTQPTLSHDMRLLIDAELVNNQRIGKSVMYELNPEMLQNMIDVLTAIQHPETADSADEAE
;
A
#
# COMPACT_ATOMS: atom_id res chain seq x y z
N MET A 1 -9.72 3.69 16.13
CA MET A 1 -9.29 2.36 16.62
C MET A 1 -9.76 1.17 15.76
N ALA A 2 -10.97 0.61 15.90
CA ALA A 2 -11.33 -0.66 15.19
C ALA A 2 -11.36 -0.55 13.65
N HIS A 3 -11.79 0.59 13.12
CA HIS A 3 -11.80 0.85 11.68
C HIS A 3 -10.39 1.02 11.10
N GLU A 4 -9.49 1.69 11.83
CA GLU A 4 -8.08 1.86 11.45
C GLU A 4 -7.33 0.52 11.50
N ASN A 5 -7.58 -0.30 12.52
CA ASN A 5 -7.00 -1.65 12.62
C ASN A 5 -7.42 -2.52 11.42
N ASN A 6 -8.64 -2.35 10.90
CA ASN A 6 -9.07 -3.06 9.69
C ASN A 6 -8.32 -2.56 8.44
N LYS A 7 -8.12 -1.24 8.33
CA LYS A 7 -7.40 -0.61 7.23
C LYS A 7 -5.94 -1.08 7.17
N ILE A 8 -5.25 -1.06 8.30
CA ILE A 8 -3.84 -1.46 8.36
C ILE A 8 -3.65 -2.96 8.07
N CYS A 9 -4.54 -3.82 8.57
CA CYS A 9 -4.52 -5.24 8.25
C CYS A 9 -4.72 -5.51 6.74
N ARG A 10 -5.55 -4.72 6.06
CA ARG A 10 -5.75 -4.84 4.61
C ARG A 10 -4.48 -4.51 3.83
N VAL A 11 -3.77 -3.43 4.18
CA VAL A 11 -2.54 -3.06 3.47
C VAL A 11 -1.42 -4.06 3.70
N PHE A 12 -1.23 -4.57 4.92
CA PHE A 12 -0.25 -5.63 5.16
C PHE A 12 -0.62 -6.91 4.41
N LYS A 13 -1.90 -7.30 4.37
CA LYS A 13 -2.36 -8.46 3.60
C LYS A 13 -2.15 -8.27 2.09
N ALA A 14 -2.37 -7.07 1.57
CA ALA A 14 -2.08 -6.75 0.17
C ALA A 14 -0.56 -6.79 -0.09
N LEU A 15 0.28 -6.33 0.83
CA LEU A 15 1.73 -6.33 0.65
C LEU A 15 2.38 -7.71 0.80
N ALA A 16 1.79 -8.62 1.59
CA ALA A 16 2.32 -9.95 1.94
C ALA A 16 2.25 -10.99 0.78
N GLU A 17 2.57 -10.59 -0.43
CA GLU A 17 2.69 -11.45 -1.62
C GLU A 17 3.93 -11.03 -2.42
N PRO A 18 4.84 -11.96 -2.79
CA PRO A 18 6.10 -11.61 -3.44
C PRO A 18 5.95 -10.76 -4.71
N LYS A 19 4.94 -11.03 -5.53
CA LYS A 19 4.66 -10.25 -6.74
C LYS A 19 4.26 -8.81 -6.40
N ARG A 20 3.37 -8.64 -5.42
CA ARG A 20 2.87 -7.31 -5.02
C ARG A 20 3.93 -6.50 -4.29
N TYR A 21 4.74 -7.14 -3.44
CA TYR A 21 5.94 -6.52 -2.88
C TYR A 21 6.86 -5.98 -3.99
N ARG A 22 7.16 -6.79 -5.01
CA ARG A 22 7.99 -6.36 -6.14
C ARG A 22 7.38 -5.19 -6.92
N ILE A 23 6.07 -5.19 -7.17
CA ILE A 23 5.37 -4.07 -7.79
C ILE A 23 5.54 -2.79 -6.96
N VAL A 24 5.31 -2.86 -5.64
CA VAL A 24 5.45 -1.73 -4.73
C VAL A 24 6.89 -1.20 -4.73
N THR A 25 7.90 -2.07 -4.70
CA THR A 25 9.31 -1.65 -4.79
C THR A 25 9.64 -1.00 -6.13
N MET A 26 9.03 -1.46 -7.24
CA MET A 26 9.20 -0.79 -8.54
C MET A 26 8.62 0.62 -8.50
N LEU A 27 7.40 0.78 -7.98
CA LEU A 27 6.72 2.07 -7.85
C LEU A 27 7.42 3.05 -6.88
N ALA A 28 8.22 2.53 -5.93
CA ALA A 28 9.07 3.35 -5.08
C ALA A 28 10.15 4.11 -5.88
N ASN A 29 10.51 3.65 -7.07
CA ASN A 29 11.45 4.33 -7.96
C ASN A 29 10.76 5.32 -8.91
N GLY A 30 9.44 5.48 -8.82
CA GLY A 30 8.65 6.41 -9.62
C GLY A 30 7.40 5.80 -10.20
N LYS A 31 6.54 6.68 -10.72
CA LYS A 31 5.27 6.28 -11.34
C LYS A 31 5.49 5.43 -12.60
N MET A 32 4.69 4.39 -12.76
CA MET A 32 4.77 3.45 -13.90
C MET A 32 3.39 3.10 -14.42
N SER A 33 3.29 2.80 -15.71
CA SER A 33 2.08 2.27 -16.34
C SER A 33 1.96 0.74 -16.17
N ALA A 34 0.75 0.21 -16.39
CA ALA A 34 0.52 -1.24 -16.37
C ALA A 34 1.46 -2.01 -17.32
N SER A 35 1.72 -1.45 -18.51
CA SER A 35 2.55 -2.09 -19.53
C SER A 35 4.04 -2.05 -19.17
N GLU A 36 4.50 -0.98 -18.51
CA GLU A 36 5.87 -0.91 -17.99
C GLU A 36 6.07 -1.92 -16.87
N ILE A 37 5.13 -2.02 -15.92
CA ILE A 37 5.19 -3.01 -14.84
C ILE A 37 5.20 -4.43 -15.42
N LEU A 38 4.31 -4.74 -16.36
CA LEU A 38 4.17 -6.08 -16.94
C LEU A 38 5.47 -6.62 -17.56
N LYS A 39 6.34 -5.76 -18.11
CA LYS A 39 7.64 -6.15 -18.68
C LYS A 39 8.56 -6.86 -17.67
N HIS A 40 8.34 -6.67 -16.37
CA HIS A 40 9.15 -7.27 -15.31
C HIS A 40 8.57 -8.59 -14.76
N PHE A 41 7.44 -9.06 -15.29
CA PHE A 41 6.76 -10.28 -14.84
C PHE A 41 6.43 -11.20 -16.00
N ASN A 42 6.60 -12.51 -15.79
CA ASN A 42 6.14 -13.53 -16.73
C ASN A 42 4.70 -13.95 -16.41
N VAL A 43 3.76 -13.01 -16.47
CA VAL A 43 2.33 -13.22 -16.17
C VAL A 43 1.45 -12.58 -17.21
N THR A 44 0.16 -12.93 -17.19
CA THR A 44 -0.83 -12.31 -18.07
C THR A 44 -1.25 -10.93 -17.56
N GLN A 45 -1.74 -10.08 -18.47
CA GLN A 45 -2.32 -8.78 -18.13
C GLN A 45 -3.47 -8.88 -17.10
N PRO A 46 -4.43 -9.84 -17.20
CA PRO A 46 -5.46 -10.03 -16.17
C PRO A 46 -4.88 -10.33 -14.78
N THR A 47 -3.84 -11.15 -14.69
CA THR A 47 -3.16 -11.46 -13.42
C THR A 47 -2.58 -10.20 -12.80
N LEU A 48 -1.87 -9.38 -13.59
CA LEU A 48 -1.33 -8.12 -13.11
C LEU A 48 -2.44 -7.15 -12.69
N SER A 49 -3.51 -7.04 -13.48
CA SER A 49 -4.64 -6.16 -13.15
C SER A 49 -5.34 -6.56 -11.85
N HIS A 50 -5.39 -7.85 -11.52
CA HIS A 50 -5.88 -8.33 -10.23
C HIS A 50 -4.97 -7.88 -9.08
N ASP A 51 -3.66 -8.09 -9.22
CA ASP A 51 -2.69 -7.65 -8.21
C ASP A 51 -2.73 -6.12 -8.00
N MET A 52 -2.85 -5.33 -9.09
CA MET A 52 -3.00 -3.87 -9.00
C MET A 52 -4.30 -3.47 -8.29
N ARG A 53 -5.40 -4.16 -8.56
CA ARG A 53 -6.68 -3.89 -7.89
C ARG A 53 -6.56 -4.10 -6.38
N LEU A 54 -5.94 -5.19 -5.93
CA LEU A 54 -5.74 -5.45 -4.51
C LEU A 54 -4.89 -4.37 -3.83
N LEU A 55 -3.88 -3.85 -4.52
CA LEU A 55 -3.05 -2.75 -4.02
C LEU A 55 -3.81 -1.42 -3.95
N ILE A 56 -4.69 -1.16 -4.91
CA ILE A 56 -5.56 0.04 -4.94
C ILE A 56 -6.66 -0.05 -3.88
N ASP A 57 -7.31 -1.20 -3.74
CA ASP A 57 -8.37 -1.44 -2.74
C ASP A 57 -7.82 -1.35 -1.30
N ALA A 58 -6.52 -1.61 -1.13
CA ALA A 58 -5.79 -1.40 0.12
C ALA A 58 -5.25 0.02 0.29
N GLU A 59 -5.53 0.93 -0.66
CA GLU A 59 -5.06 2.32 -0.70
C GLU A 59 -3.53 2.48 -0.70
N LEU A 60 -2.77 1.42 -0.97
CA LEU A 60 -1.30 1.48 -1.03
C LEU A 60 -0.81 2.07 -2.36
N VAL A 61 -1.60 1.91 -3.43
CA VAL A 61 -1.29 2.39 -4.77
C VAL A 61 -2.41 3.28 -5.28
N ASN A 62 -2.04 4.47 -5.73
CA ASN A 62 -2.92 5.36 -6.46
C ASN A 62 -2.87 5.05 -7.95
N ASN A 63 -3.94 5.41 -8.66
CA ASN A 63 -3.97 5.32 -10.11
C ASN A 63 -4.52 6.63 -10.71
N GLN A 64 -3.96 7.01 -11.85
CA GLN A 64 -4.40 8.18 -12.60
C GLN A 64 -4.42 7.86 -14.09
N ARG A 65 -5.50 8.22 -14.76
CA ARG A 65 -5.60 8.06 -16.21
C ARG A 65 -4.92 9.24 -16.92
N ILE A 66 -3.90 8.94 -17.72
CA ILE A 66 -3.17 9.92 -18.53
C ILE A 66 -3.29 9.50 -20.00
N GLY A 67 -4.16 10.20 -20.74
CA GLY A 67 -4.51 9.86 -22.11
C GLY A 67 -5.14 8.46 -22.20
N LYS A 68 -4.50 7.55 -22.93
CA LYS A 68 -4.97 6.17 -23.10
C LYS A 68 -4.48 5.21 -22.02
N SER A 69 -3.51 5.62 -21.21
CA SER A 69 -2.83 4.77 -20.23
C SER A 69 -3.26 5.11 -18.80
N VAL A 70 -3.14 4.14 -17.90
CA VAL A 70 -3.26 4.34 -16.45
C VAL A 70 -1.84 4.31 -15.87
N MET A 71 -1.49 5.36 -15.15
CA MET A 71 -0.26 5.46 -14.37
C MET A 71 -0.56 5.08 -12.93
N TYR A 72 0.39 4.39 -12.30
CA TYR A 72 0.34 3.99 -10.91
C TYR A 72 1.49 4.63 -10.14
N GLU A 73 1.23 4.95 -8.88
CA GLU A 73 2.22 5.48 -7.94
C GLU A 73 1.87 5.05 -6.53
N LEU A 74 2.86 5.07 -5.62
CA LEU A 74 2.59 4.77 -4.22
C LEU A 74 1.77 5.88 -3.57
N ASN A 75 0.89 5.51 -2.64
CA ASN A 75 0.19 6.47 -1.81
C ASN A 75 1.06 6.86 -0.60
N PRO A 76 1.61 8.09 -0.55
CA PRO A 76 2.49 8.51 0.54
C PRO A 76 1.77 8.54 1.90
N GLU A 77 0.48 8.85 1.92
CA GLU A 77 -0.31 8.89 3.16
C GLU A 77 -0.45 7.50 3.77
N MET A 78 -0.74 6.48 2.94
CA MET A 78 -0.81 5.10 3.41
C MET A 78 0.55 4.59 3.90
N LEU A 79 1.63 4.95 3.22
CA LEU A 79 2.99 4.60 3.67
C LEU A 79 3.30 5.21 5.04
N GLN A 80 2.96 6.49 5.26
CA GLN A 80 3.15 7.14 6.55
C GLN A 80 2.33 6.45 7.64
N ASN A 81 1.05 6.15 7.37
CA ASN A 81 0.20 5.42 8.32
C ASN A 81 0.80 4.06 8.72
N MET A 82 1.40 3.32 7.77
CA MET A 82 2.09 2.07 8.07
C MET A 82 3.29 2.27 9.00
N ILE A 83 4.08 3.31 8.78
CA ILE A 83 5.24 3.65 9.63
C ILE A 83 4.77 4.03 11.03
N ASP A 84 3.72 4.85 11.14
CA ASP A 84 3.19 5.32 12.42
C ASP A 84 2.67 4.15 13.26
N VAL A 85 1.93 3.21 12.65
CA VAL A 85 1.46 2.01 13.34
C VAL A 85 2.63 1.14 13.81
N LEU A 86 3.65 0.92 12.97
CA LEU A 86 4.83 0.14 13.37
C LEU A 86 5.61 0.83 14.49
N THR A 87 5.68 2.17 14.49
CA THR A 87 6.33 2.96 15.55
C THR A 87 5.56 2.86 16.86
N ALA A 88 4.23 2.93 16.82
CA ALA A 88 3.38 2.74 17.99
C ALA A 88 3.52 1.33 18.60
N ILE A 89 3.71 0.29 17.77
CA ILE A 89 3.98 -1.08 18.24
C ILE A 89 5.33 -1.17 18.96
N GLN A 90 6.34 -0.40 18.56
CA GLN A 90 7.65 -0.36 19.22
C GLN A 90 7.62 0.35 20.58
N HIS A 91 6.69 1.31 20.77
CA HIS A 91 6.58 2.13 21.97
C HIS A 91 5.14 2.13 22.53
N PRO A 92 4.72 1.05 23.21
CA PRO A 92 3.32 0.89 23.63
C PRO A 92 2.88 1.86 24.75
N GLU A 93 3.79 2.55 25.44
CA GLU A 93 3.49 3.28 26.69
C GLU A 93 2.90 4.69 26.53
N THR A 94 2.66 5.19 25.31
CA THR A 94 2.09 6.55 25.11
C THR A 94 0.58 6.57 24.88
N ALA A 95 -0.11 5.42 24.90
CA ALA A 95 -1.54 5.35 24.59
C ALA A 95 -2.49 5.38 25.80
N ASP A 96 -1.97 5.19 27.03
CA ASP A 96 -2.80 4.92 28.22
C ASP A 96 -2.70 5.97 29.34
N SER A 97 -1.91 7.05 29.19
CA SER A 97 -1.65 8.01 30.29
C SER A 97 -2.42 9.34 30.20
N ALA A 98 -3.56 9.38 29.50
CA ALA A 98 -4.37 10.60 29.41
C ALA A 98 -5.61 10.62 30.32
N ASP A 99 -5.86 9.56 31.10
CA ASP A 99 -7.07 9.43 31.96
C ASP A 99 -6.79 9.50 33.48
N GLU A 100 -5.58 9.89 33.89
CA GLU A 100 -5.27 10.18 35.31
C GLU A 100 -4.61 11.55 35.46
N ALA A 101 -5.43 12.61 35.40
CA ALA A 101 -5.10 13.89 36.03
C ALA A 101 -6.40 14.49 36.58
N GLU A 102 -6.64 14.17 37.85
CA GLU A 102 -7.49 14.88 38.80
C GLU A 102 -7.05 16.34 38.99
#